data_AF-A0A958VJY6-F1
#
_entry.id   AF-A0A958VJY6-F1
#
_cell.length_a   1.000
_cell.length_b   1.000
_cell.length_c   1.000
_cell.angle_alpha   90.00
_cell.angle_beta   90.00
_cell.angle_gamma   90.00
#
_symmetry.space_group_name_H-M   'P 1'
#
loop_
_entity.id
_entity.type
_entity.pdbx_description
1 polymer ?
#
loop_
_entity_poly.entity_id
_entity_poly.type
_entity_poly.pdbx_seq_one_letter_code
_entity_poly.pdbx_strand_id
1 'polypeptide(L)' 'MYEQNHKGIASKDGRHLAIMPHFERSVFPWNWAHFPEDKKQEA' A
#
# COMPACT_ATOMS: atom_id res chain seq x y z
N MET A 1 10.41 18.72 15.41
CA MET A 1 9.09 19.38 15.34
C MET A 1 8.53 19.15 13.95
N TYR A 2 7.46 18.36 13.87
CA TYR A 2 6.64 17.95 12.71
C TYR A 2 7.32 17.18 11.57
N GLU A 3 7.36 15.86 11.70
CA GLU A 3 7.58 14.94 10.60
C GLU A 3 6.23 14.76 9.85
N GLN A 4 6.07 15.34 8.66
CA GLN A 4 4.87 15.13 7.85
C GLN A 4 5.01 13.87 6.99
N ASN A 5 4.41 12.77 7.46
CA ASN A 5 4.44 11.45 6.83
C ASN A 5 3.33 11.25 5.78
N HIS A 6 3.09 12.21 4.88
CA HIS A 6 2.06 12.06 3.84
C HIS A 6 2.59 11.27 2.64
N LYS A 7 2.06 10.06 2.43
CA LYS A 7 2.45 9.14 1.35
C LYS A 7 1.49 9.18 0.14
N GLY A 8 0.60 10.17 0.08
CA GLY A 8 -0.31 10.42 -1.03
C GLY A 8 -1.14 11.71 -0.91
N ILE A 9 -1.72 12.14 -2.03
CA ILE A 9 -2.54 13.35 -2.20
C ILE A 9 -3.78 13.00 -3.02
N ALA A 10 -4.94 13.48 -2.60
CA ALA A 10 -6.21 13.32 -3.31
C ALA A 10 -6.79 14.67 -3.77
N SER A 11 -7.50 14.65 -4.90
CA SER A 11 -8.32 15.78 -5.34
C SER A 11 -9.47 16.03 -4.37
N LYS A 12 -9.97 17.27 -4.32
CA LYS A 12 -11.06 17.66 -3.39
C LYS A 12 -12.36 16.88 -3.60
N ASP A 13 -12.61 16.43 -4.82
CA ASP A 13 -13.76 15.61 -5.21
C ASP A 13 -13.48 14.09 -5.09
N GLY A 14 -12.26 13.70 -4.69
CA GLY A 14 -11.85 12.32 -4.44
C GLY A 14 -11.62 11.45 -5.68
N ARG A 15 -11.75 11.98 -6.91
CA ARG A 15 -11.67 11.16 -8.13
C ARG A 15 -10.26 10.83 -8.59
N HIS A 16 -9.29 11.62 -8.16
CA HIS A 16 -7.88 11.40 -8.47
C HIS A 16 -7.08 11.28 -7.18
N LEU A 17 -6.33 10.18 -7.09
CA LEU A 17 -5.43 9.86 -5.99
C LEU A 17 -4.04 9.61 -6.56
N ALA A 18 -3.05 10.34 -6.07
CA ALA A 18 -1.65 10.12 -6.35
C ALA A 18 -0.96 9.66 -5.07
N ILE A 19 -0.25 8.54 -5.13
CA ILE A 19 0.40 7.89 -3.99
C ILE A 19 1.82 7.47 -4.36
N MET A 20 2.71 7.42 -3.36
CA MET A 20 4.06 6.86 -3.52
C MET A 20 4.16 5.34 -3.33
N PRO A 21 3.35 4.66 -2.49
CA PRO A 21 3.33 3.20 -2.51
C PRO A 21 2.78 2.68 -3.85
N HIS A 22 3.45 1.66 -4.38
CA HIS A 22 3.06 0.93 -5.59
C HIS A 22 2.20 -0.27 -5.20
N PHE A 23 0.93 -0.04 -4.82
CA PHE A 23 0.04 -1.10 -4.33
C PHE A 23 -0.21 -2.20 -5.36
N GLU A 24 -0.12 -1.87 -6.65
CA GLU A 24 -0.24 -2.82 -7.75
C GLU A 24 0.81 -3.94 -7.66
N ARG A 25 1.95 -3.68 -7.01
CA ARG A 25 3.02 -4.67 -6.80
C ARG A 25 2.81 -5.55 -5.57
N SER A 26 1.77 -5.31 -4.78
CA SER A 26 1.48 -6.03 -3.54
C SER A 26 0.06 -6.59 -3.51
N VAL A 27 -0.56 -6.82 -4.67
CA VAL A 27 -1.92 -7.37 -4.77
C VAL A 27 -2.00 -8.82 -4.30
N PHE A 28 -0.96 -9.61 -4.55
CA PHE A 28 -0.94 -11.04 -4.21
C PHE A 28 0.10 -11.36 -3.13
N PRO A 29 -0.19 -12.33 -2.23
CA PRO A 29 0.71 -12.76 -1.16
C PRO A 29 2.14 -13.08 -1.61
N TRP A 30 2.31 -13.74 -2.76
CA TRP A 30 3.62 -14.14 -3.29
C TRP A 30 4.47 -12.97 -3.79
N ASN A 31 3.91 -11.77 -3.97
CA ASN A 31 4.66 -10.58 -4.33
C ASN A 31 5.28 -9.87 -3.11
N TRP A 32 4.97 -10.32 -1.89
CA TRP A 32 5.40 -9.66 -0.65
C TRP A 32 6.75 -10.19 -0.20
N ALA A 33 7.68 -9.30 0.14
CA ALA A 33 8.98 -9.68 0.67
C ALA A 33 8.89 -10.35 2.06
N HIS A 34 7.83 -10.04 2.81
CA HIS A 34 7.52 -10.66 4.09
C HIS A 34 6.01 -10.95 4.13
N PHE A 35 5.67 -12.23 4.18
CA PHE A 35 4.30 -12.72 4.32
C PHE A 35 4.24 -13.62 5.57
N PRO A 36 3.32 -13.39 6.52
CA PRO A 36 3.23 -14.19 7.74
C PRO A 36 3.05 -15.68 7.44
N GLU A 37 3.83 -16.55 8.08
CA GLU A 37 3.81 -17.98 7.81
C GLU A 37 2.47 -18.65 8.16
N ASP A 38 1.82 -18.16 9.21
CA ASP A 38 0.51 -18.62 9.67
C ASP A 38 -0.61 -18.35 8.64
N LYS A 39 -0.35 -17.48 7.65
CA LYS A 39 -1.28 -17.10 6.58
C LYS A 39 -1.01 -17.84 5.27
N LYS A 40 0.10 -18.58 5.14
CA LYS A 40 0.49 -19.24 3.87
C LYS A 40 -0.46 -20.36 3.44
N GLN A 41 -1.24 -20.95 4.36
CA GLN A 41 -2.20 -22.01 4.04
C GLN A 41 -3.52 -21.48 3.46
N GLU A 42 -3.79 -20.17 3.54
CA GLU A 42 -5.05 -19.53 3.11
C GLU A 42 -4.95 -18.84 1.74
N ALA A 43 -3.75 -18.80 1.13
CA ALA A 43 -3.45 -18.05 -0.11
C ALA A 43 -3.57 -18.90 -1.38
#